data_AF-A0A949LXA9-F1
#
_entry.id   AF-A0A949LXA9-F1
#
_cell.length_a   1.000
_cell.length_b   1.000
_cell.length_c   1.000
_cell.angle_alpha   90.00
_cell.angle_beta   90.00
_cell.angle_gamma   90.00
#
_symmetry.space_group_name_H-M   'P 1'
#
loop_
_entity.id
_entity.type
_entity.pdbx_description
1 polymer ?
#
loop_
_entity_poly.entity_id
_entity_poly.type
_entity_poly.pdbx_seq_one_letter_code
_entity_poly.pdbx_strand_id
1 'polypeptide(L)'
;MADPPSSAPEDTSSVVFGREGEPEFLMWEDLLPEGEEAALAALYEDYFRSLDQRVRSSQTFLTQSPSAGPISPGSIEEGSSLDVMPQVGTFNTVTDLDGLNVRMAGYIVPFDFDAKGGHREFLFVPYQGACIHTPPPPPNQMIHVTSAAEVMVPDIWGAYWLEGVIQIARRDTDLGDAAYSMKLSRLAPYE
;
A
#
# COMPACT_ATOMS: atom_id res chain seq x y z
N MET A 1 -58.74 -1.71 15.68
CA MET A 1 -58.16 -1.88 14.32
C MET A 1 -57.04 -0.87 14.22
N ALA A 2 -55.83 -1.36 14.40
CA ALA A 2 -54.60 -0.62 14.15
C ALA A 2 -54.06 -1.10 12.80
N ASP A 3 -53.60 -0.16 11.97
CA ASP A 3 -52.46 -0.33 11.07
C ASP A 3 -51.83 1.06 10.80
N PRO A 4 -50.52 1.13 10.52
CA PRO A 4 -49.64 2.25 10.88
C PRO A 4 -49.37 3.23 9.71
N PRO A 5 -48.74 4.41 9.96
CA PRO A 5 -48.21 5.22 8.87
C PRO A 5 -46.99 4.54 8.22
N SER A 6 -47.08 4.39 6.90
CA SER A 6 -46.07 3.89 5.98
C SER A 6 -44.73 4.60 6.17
N SER A 7 -43.68 3.84 6.51
CA SER A 7 -42.29 4.25 6.36
C SER A 7 -41.93 4.31 4.87
N ALA A 8 -41.53 5.49 4.39
CA ALA A 8 -40.78 5.59 3.15
C ALA A 8 -39.36 5.06 3.39
N PRO A 9 -38.72 4.40 2.41
CA PRO A 9 -37.34 3.96 2.57
C PRO A 9 -36.42 5.19 2.62
N GLU A 10 -35.57 5.27 3.65
CA GLU A 10 -34.47 6.21 3.69
C GLU A 10 -33.47 5.81 2.61
N ASP A 11 -33.32 6.67 1.61
CA ASP A 11 -32.32 6.56 0.56
C ASP A 11 -30.93 6.83 1.17
N THR A 12 -30.29 5.77 1.66
CA THR A 12 -28.88 5.79 2.07
C THR A 12 -27.99 5.66 0.84
N SER A 13 -27.98 6.68 -0.02
CA SER A 13 -26.99 6.81 -1.08
C SER A 13 -26.68 8.28 -1.36
N SER A 14 -26.05 8.94 -0.37
CA SER A 14 -25.37 10.22 -0.62
C SER A 14 -23.89 10.09 -0.29
N VAL A 15 -23.21 9.24 -1.05
CA VAL A 15 -21.78 9.49 -1.28
C VAL A 15 -21.72 10.69 -2.21
N VAL A 16 -21.48 11.87 -1.62
CA VAL A 16 -21.34 13.12 -2.37
C VAL A 16 -19.96 13.11 -3.01
N PHE A 17 -19.85 12.43 -4.13
CA PHE A 17 -18.69 12.49 -5.01
C PHE A 17 -18.53 13.91 -5.57
N GLY A 18 -17.28 14.35 -5.73
CA GLY A 18 -16.85 15.75 -5.83
C GLY A 18 -17.60 16.62 -6.86
N ARG A 19 -17.60 17.94 -6.61
CA ARG A 19 -18.09 18.93 -7.58
C ARG A 19 -17.22 18.91 -8.83
N GLU A 20 -17.86 19.09 -9.99
CA GLU A 20 -17.23 19.11 -11.31
C GLU A 20 -15.99 20.06 -11.31
N GLY A 21 -14.79 19.47 -11.35
CA GLY A 21 -13.51 20.18 -11.42
C GLY A 21 -12.62 20.15 -10.17
N GLU A 22 -13.12 19.77 -8.99
CA GLU A 22 -12.31 19.57 -7.79
C GLU A 22 -11.92 18.10 -7.61
N PRO A 23 -10.69 17.78 -7.18
CA PRO A 23 -10.29 16.40 -6.95
C PRO A 23 -11.11 15.80 -5.81
N GLU A 24 -11.57 14.58 -6.00
CA GLU A 24 -12.30 13.82 -4.99
C GLU A 24 -11.35 13.38 -3.87
N PHE A 25 -11.73 13.62 -2.63
CA PHE A 25 -10.93 13.21 -1.50
C PHE A 25 -11.08 11.70 -1.26
N LEU A 26 -9.97 10.97 -1.26
CA LEU A 26 -9.91 9.55 -0.93
C LEU A 26 -9.04 9.31 0.30
N MET A 27 -9.53 8.42 1.16
CA MET A 27 -8.77 7.75 2.20
C MET A 27 -8.21 6.44 1.67
N TRP A 28 -7.23 5.86 2.38
CA TRP A 28 -6.63 4.58 1.95
C TRP A 28 -7.63 3.43 2.05
N GLU A 29 -8.56 3.49 3.00
CA GLU A 29 -9.64 2.53 3.18
C GLU A 29 -10.61 2.53 1.98
N ASP A 30 -10.77 3.67 1.29
CA ASP A 30 -11.63 3.78 0.11
C ASP A 30 -11.09 3.03 -1.11
N LEU A 31 -9.81 2.62 -1.09
CA LEU A 31 -9.20 1.80 -2.14
C LEU A 31 -9.52 0.30 -1.98
N LEU A 32 -10.14 -0.08 -0.85
CA LEU A 32 -10.44 -1.47 -0.53
C LEU A 32 -11.90 -1.80 -0.91
N PRO A 33 -12.13 -2.80 -1.78
CA PRO A 33 -13.49 -3.26 -2.04
C PRO A 33 -14.13 -3.91 -0.82
N GLU A 34 -15.45 -4.05 -0.84
CA GLU A 34 -16.21 -4.65 0.25
C GLU A 34 -15.66 -6.05 0.63
N GLY A 35 -15.40 -6.26 1.92
CA GLY A 35 -14.87 -7.52 2.46
C GLY A 35 -13.35 -7.68 2.35
N GLU A 36 -12.64 -6.76 1.67
CA GLU A 36 -11.20 -6.86 1.46
C GLU A 36 -10.40 -6.72 2.76
N GLU A 37 -10.85 -5.89 3.70
CA GLU A 37 -10.19 -5.77 5.02
C GLU A 37 -10.15 -7.12 5.76
N ALA A 38 -11.25 -7.88 5.71
CA ALA A 38 -11.32 -9.20 6.33
C ALA A 38 -10.44 -10.22 5.60
N ALA A 39 -10.39 -10.15 4.27
CA ALA A 39 -9.49 -10.98 3.46
C ALA A 39 -8.02 -10.68 3.77
N LEU A 40 -7.67 -9.39 3.87
CA LEU A 40 -6.33 -8.94 4.20
C LEU A 40 -5.93 -9.35 5.62
N ALA A 41 -6.83 -9.23 6.59
CA ALA A 41 -6.60 -9.70 7.96
C ALA A 41 -6.30 -11.21 8.01
N ALA A 42 -7.04 -12.02 7.26
CA ALA A 42 -6.81 -13.47 7.18
C ALA A 42 -5.43 -13.79 6.53
N LEU A 43 -5.06 -13.07 5.47
CA LEU A 43 -3.74 -13.22 4.83
C LEU A 43 -2.59 -12.89 5.80
N TYR A 44 -2.73 -11.81 6.58
CA TYR A 44 -1.75 -11.45 7.59
C TYR A 44 -1.69 -12.49 8.72
N GLU A 45 -2.82 -13.00 9.18
CA GLU A 45 -2.83 -14.05 10.21
C GLU A 45 -2.10 -15.32 9.74
N ASP A 46 -2.37 -15.77 8.51
CA ASP A 46 -1.70 -16.91 7.92
C ASP A 46 -0.19 -16.65 7.72
N TYR A 47 0.18 -15.45 7.29
CA TYR A 47 1.57 -15.04 7.17
C TYR A 47 2.30 -15.10 8.51
N PHE A 48 1.77 -14.46 9.55
CA PHE A 48 2.40 -14.46 10.88
C PHE A 48 2.43 -15.86 11.51
N ARG A 49 1.39 -16.66 11.31
CA ARG A 49 1.38 -18.07 11.73
C ARG A 49 2.51 -18.85 11.07
N SER A 50 2.75 -18.64 9.77
CA SER A 50 3.83 -19.29 9.04
C SER A 50 5.23 -18.83 9.51
N LEU A 51 5.38 -17.54 9.82
CA LEU A 51 6.62 -16.98 10.38
C LEU A 51 6.94 -17.60 11.73
N ASP A 52 5.96 -17.68 12.63
CA ASP A 52 6.13 -18.30 13.95
C ASP A 52 6.55 -19.76 13.84
N GLN A 53 5.92 -20.52 12.93
CA GLN A 53 6.29 -21.91 12.67
C GLN A 53 7.73 -22.03 12.18
N ARG A 54 8.14 -21.17 11.23
CA ARG A 54 9.51 -21.11 10.72
C ARG A 54 10.49 -20.81 11.85
N VAL A 55 10.27 -19.74 12.61
CA VAL A 55 11.13 -19.35 13.75
C VAL A 55 11.25 -20.48 14.77
N ARG A 56 10.13 -21.12 15.15
CA ARG A 56 10.14 -22.27 16.08
C ARG A 56 10.90 -23.47 15.52
N SER A 57 10.71 -23.78 14.23
CA SER A 57 11.42 -24.89 13.57
C SER A 57 12.93 -24.64 13.48
N SER A 58 13.34 -23.40 13.19
CA SER A 58 14.75 -22.97 13.19
C SER A 58 15.34 -23.00 14.60
N GLN A 59 14.59 -22.57 15.61
CA GLN A 59 15.01 -22.59 17.02
C GLN A 59 15.17 -24.03 17.56
N THR A 60 14.31 -24.95 17.11
CA THR A 60 14.38 -26.39 17.45
C THR A 60 15.61 -27.08 16.84
N PHE A 61 16.13 -26.57 15.71
CA PHE A 61 17.37 -27.05 15.10
C PHE A 61 18.61 -26.60 15.90
N LEU A 62 18.60 -25.36 16.44
CA LEU A 62 19.71 -24.79 17.20
C LEU A 62 19.98 -25.51 18.53
N THR A 63 18.96 -26.09 19.17
CA THR A 63 19.09 -26.79 20.46
C THR A 63 19.49 -28.26 20.34
N GLN A 64 19.47 -28.83 19.13
CA GLN A 64 19.71 -30.27 18.89
C GLN A 64 21.01 -30.60 18.14
N SER A 65 21.84 -29.62 17.77
CA SER A 65 23.06 -29.87 16.99
C SER A 65 24.34 -29.69 17.84
N PRO A 66 25.04 -30.76 18.27
CA PRO A 66 26.19 -30.66 19.17
C PRO A 66 27.51 -30.24 18.49
N SER A 67 27.54 -29.97 17.18
CA SER A 67 28.78 -29.66 16.46
C SER A 67 28.61 -28.72 15.25
N ALA A 68 27.95 -27.57 15.43
CA ALA A 68 28.04 -26.51 14.42
C ALA A 68 29.31 -25.66 14.68
N GLY A 69 30.28 -25.72 13.76
CA GLY A 69 31.29 -24.67 13.60
C GLY A 69 30.65 -23.32 13.22
N PRO A 70 31.43 -22.24 12.98
CA PRO A 70 30.97 -20.85 13.05
C PRO A 70 29.96 -20.38 11.97
N ILE A 71 29.35 -21.30 11.22
CA ILE A 71 28.23 -20.98 10.31
C ILE A 71 26.94 -21.35 11.03
N SER A 72 26.29 -20.34 11.62
CA SER A 72 25.02 -20.47 12.33
C SER A 72 23.95 -21.12 11.42
N PRO A 73 23.33 -22.25 11.81
CA PRO A 73 22.19 -22.78 11.10
C PRO A 73 21.00 -21.84 11.34
N GLY A 74 20.59 -21.12 10.30
CA GLY A 74 19.68 -19.98 10.41
C GLY A 74 20.28 -18.65 9.96
N SER A 75 21.50 -18.65 9.42
CA SER A 75 21.96 -17.53 8.58
C SER A 75 21.07 -17.45 7.34
N ILE A 76 20.30 -16.37 7.25
CA ILE A 76 19.65 -15.98 6.00
C ILE A 76 20.79 -15.49 5.11
N GLU A 77 21.01 -16.19 4.00
CA GLU A 77 22.01 -15.79 3.02
C GLU A 77 21.60 -14.43 2.44
N GLU A 78 22.51 -13.45 2.48
CA GLU A 78 22.31 -12.12 1.92
C GLU A 78 21.97 -12.25 0.43
N GLY A 79 20.82 -11.72 0.01
CA GLY A 79 20.27 -11.88 -1.34
C GLY A 79 19.45 -13.15 -1.59
N SER A 80 19.20 -13.98 -0.58
CA SER A 80 18.28 -15.13 -0.70
C SER A 80 16.81 -14.68 -0.66
N SER A 81 15.89 -15.53 -1.11
CA SER A 81 14.44 -15.26 -1.03
C SER A 81 13.91 -15.15 0.41
N LEU A 82 14.73 -15.47 1.41
CA LEU A 82 14.41 -15.32 2.83
C LEU A 82 14.92 -13.99 3.41
N ASP A 83 15.73 -13.25 2.64
CA ASP A 83 16.35 -11.96 3.02
C ASP A 83 15.43 -10.75 2.79
N VAL A 84 14.31 -10.97 2.09
CA VAL A 84 13.27 -9.97 1.81
C VAL A 84 11.97 -10.34 2.50
N MET A 85 11.33 -9.34 3.10
CA MET A 85 9.98 -9.51 3.62
C MET A 85 8.99 -9.53 2.45
N PRO A 86 8.23 -10.62 2.23
CA PRO A 86 7.30 -10.69 1.11
C PRO A 86 6.17 -9.66 1.30
N GLN A 87 5.73 -9.10 0.19
CA GLN A 87 4.51 -8.29 0.17
C GLN A 87 3.30 -9.19 0.37
N VAL A 88 2.50 -8.90 1.40
CA VAL A 88 1.26 -9.62 1.73
C VAL A 88 0.08 -8.76 1.29
N GLY A 89 -0.86 -9.34 0.54
CA GLY A 89 -2.07 -8.64 0.12
C GLY A 89 -2.64 -9.16 -1.19
N THR A 90 -3.60 -8.40 -1.74
CA THR A 90 -4.23 -8.70 -3.02
C THR A 90 -4.13 -7.52 -3.98
N PHE A 91 -4.54 -7.76 -5.22
CA PHE A 91 -4.71 -6.72 -6.25
C PHE A 91 -6.18 -6.35 -6.46
N ASN A 92 -7.06 -6.69 -5.51
CA ASN A 92 -8.48 -6.36 -5.60
C ASN A 92 -8.66 -4.84 -5.50
N THR A 93 -9.51 -4.29 -6.38
CA THR A 93 -9.68 -2.84 -6.54
C THR A 93 -11.16 -2.45 -6.51
N VAL A 94 -11.42 -1.16 -6.25
CA VAL A 94 -12.74 -0.54 -6.37
C VAL A 94 -12.88 0.01 -7.79
N THR A 95 -13.72 -0.63 -8.60
CA THR A 95 -13.84 -0.35 -10.05
C THR A 95 -14.23 1.08 -10.36
N ASP A 96 -15.02 1.70 -9.49
CA ASP A 96 -15.60 3.02 -9.70
C ASP A 96 -14.56 4.15 -9.56
N LEU A 97 -13.37 3.84 -9.03
CA LEU A 97 -12.27 4.80 -8.93
C LEU A 97 -11.55 5.04 -10.26
N ASP A 98 -11.66 4.14 -11.24
CA ASP A 98 -10.86 4.24 -12.47
C ASP A 98 -11.14 5.53 -13.25
N GLY A 99 -10.08 6.32 -13.46
CA GLY A 99 -10.14 7.57 -14.20
C GLY A 99 -10.63 8.78 -13.39
N LEU A 100 -10.93 8.62 -12.10
CA LEU A 100 -11.29 9.76 -11.24
C LEU A 100 -10.09 10.67 -10.99
N ASN A 101 -10.35 11.97 -10.94
CA ASN A 101 -9.38 12.93 -10.43
C ASN A 101 -9.52 12.98 -8.90
N VAL A 102 -8.50 12.55 -8.18
CA VAL A 102 -8.56 12.32 -6.73
C VAL A 102 -7.47 13.08 -5.99
N ARG A 103 -7.65 13.25 -4.68
CA ARG A 103 -6.68 13.78 -3.73
C ARG A 103 -6.57 12.85 -2.53
N MET A 104 -5.35 12.52 -2.13
CA MET A 104 -5.11 11.67 -0.96
C MET A 104 -3.80 12.03 -0.25
N ALA A 105 -3.74 11.71 1.04
CA ALA A 105 -2.55 11.91 1.87
C ALA A 105 -1.71 10.63 1.95
N GLY A 106 -0.39 10.76 2.08
CA GLY A 106 0.51 9.62 2.18
C GLY A 106 1.97 10.01 2.06
N TYR A 107 2.83 9.02 1.82
CA TYR A 107 4.27 9.17 1.79
C TYR A 107 4.84 8.73 0.44
N ILE A 108 6.00 9.26 0.11
CA ILE A 108 6.67 9.00 -1.17
C ILE A 108 7.80 8.02 -0.94
N VAL A 109 7.85 6.97 -1.78
CA VAL A 109 8.97 6.04 -1.87
C VAL A 109 9.57 6.19 -3.27
N PRO A 110 10.68 6.95 -3.41
CA PRO A 110 11.31 7.15 -4.71
C PRO A 110 12.05 5.88 -5.14
N PHE A 111 12.09 5.60 -6.45
CA PHE A 111 12.88 4.48 -6.99
C PHE A 111 14.37 4.81 -7.08
N ASP A 112 14.69 6.08 -7.28
CA ASP A 112 16.04 6.60 -7.34
C ASP A 112 16.22 7.76 -6.35
N PHE A 113 17.41 7.86 -5.77
CA PHE A 113 17.79 9.01 -4.97
C PHE A 113 18.62 9.95 -5.85
N ASP A 114 17.96 10.71 -6.73
CA ASP A 114 18.65 11.80 -7.42
C ASP A 114 19.15 12.82 -6.39
N ALA A 115 20.43 13.20 -6.49
CA ALA A 115 21.05 14.22 -5.65
C ALA A 115 20.35 15.58 -5.75
N LYS A 116 19.55 15.80 -6.81
CA LYS A 116 18.72 17.00 -6.97
C LYS A 116 17.30 16.83 -6.41
N GLY A 117 16.86 15.63 -6.03
CA GLY A 117 15.53 15.37 -5.46
C GLY A 117 14.37 15.53 -6.43
N GLY A 118 14.64 15.47 -7.75
CA GLY A 118 13.63 15.52 -8.80
C GLY A 118 13.20 14.11 -9.21
N HIS A 119 11.92 13.80 -9.08
CA HIS A 119 11.39 12.48 -9.42
C HIS A 119 10.27 12.59 -10.45
N ARG A 120 10.26 11.66 -11.41
CA ARG A 120 9.19 11.51 -12.41
C ARG A 120 8.32 10.29 -12.16
N GLU A 121 8.81 9.38 -11.32
CA GLU A 121 8.21 8.09 -11.05
C GLU A 121 8.54 7.69 -9.61
N PHE A 122 7.54 7.28 -8.84
CA PHE A 122 7.70 6.88 -7.44
C PHE A 122 6.48 6.06 -6.98
N LEU A 123 6.61 5.37 -5.85
CA LEU A 123 5.46 4.78 -5.15
C LEU A 123 4.91 5.75 -4.13
N PHE A 124 3.60 5.75 -3.96
CA PHE A 124 2.88 6.46 -2.91
C PHE A 124 2.20 5.47 -1.99
N VAL A 125 2.35 5.66 -0.68
CA VAL A 125 2.04 4.65 0.35
C VAL A 125 1.39 5.26 1.60
N PRO A 126 0.65 4.47 2.39
CA PRO A 126 -0.10 4.97 3.55
C PRO A 126 0.74 5.34 4.77
N TYR A 127 1.96 4.80 4.90
CA TYR A 127 2.78 5.01 6.09
C TYR A 127 4.26 5.24 5.76
N GLN A 128 4.91 5.98 6.63
CA GLN A 128 6.33 6.32 6.52
C GLN A 128 7.21 5.08 6.64
N GLY A 129 8.28 5.00 5.85
CA GLY A 129 9.30 3.95 5.96
C GLY A 129 8.92 2.60 5.32
N ALA A 130 7.77 2.55 4.64
CA ALA A 130 7.39 1.44 3.78
C ALA A 130 8.51 1.07 2.80
N CYS A 131 8.62 -0.22 2.50
CA CYS A 131 9.58 -0.79 1.53
C CYS A 131 11.07 -0.71 1.91
N ILE A 132 11.45 0.04 2.95
CA ILE A 132 12.86 0.18 3.38
C ILE A 132 13.11 -0.51 4.72
N HIS A 133 12.24 -0.31 5.71
CA HIS A 133 12.42 -0.86 7.07
C HIS A 133 11.31 -1.82 7.50
N THR A 134 10.22 -1.86 6.75
CA THR A 134 9.04 -2.69 7.00
C THR A 134 8.67 -3.41 5.70
N PRO A 135 7.86 -4.48 5.77
CA PRO A 135 7.30 -5.09 4.57
C PRO A 135 6.61 -4.03 3.70
N PRO A 136 6.62 -4.17 2.37
CA PRO A 136 5.78 -3.34 1.50
C PRO A 136 4.30 -3.45 1.90
N PRO A 137 3.50 -2.36 1.78
CA PRO A 137 2.06 -2.42 1.96
C PRO A 137 1.40 -3.40 0.97
N PRO A 138 0.14 -3.80 1.19
CA PRO A 138 -0.63 -4.57 0.22
C PRO A 138 -0.66 -3.88 -1.15
N PRO A 139 -0.71 -4.60 -2.29
CA PRO A 139 -0.70 -3.97 -3.61
C PRO A 139 -1.86 -2.98 -3.85
N ASN A 140 -3.04 -3.26 -3.30
CA ASN A 140 -4.20 -2.35 -3.31
C ASN A 140 -4.13 -1.21 -2.28
N GLN A 141 -3.00 -1.07 -1.60
CA GLN A 141 -2.63 0.03 -0.70
C GLN A 141 -1.32 0.69 -1.16
N MET A 142 -0.99 0.55 -2.45
CA MET A 142 0.15 1.18 -3.08
C MET A 142 -0.29 1.80 -4.41
N ILE A 143 0.23 3.00 -4.70
CA ILE A 143 -0.02 3.69 -5.95
C ILE A 143 1.30 3.94 -6.66
N HIS A 144 1.40 3.48 -7.89
CA HIS A 144 2.48 3.85 -8.79
C HIS A 144 2.20 5.22 -9.41
N VAL A 145 3.01 6.23 -9.10
CA VAL A 145 2.79 7.60 -9.57
C VAL A 145 3.75 7.92 -10.70
N THR A 146 3.21 8.50 -11.78
CA THR A 146 3.98 9.03 -12.90
C THR A 146 3.70 10.52 -13.09
N SER A 147 4.73 11.30 -13.39
CA SER A 147 4.64 12.73 -13.66
C SER A 147 5.22 13.10 -15.02
N ALA A 148 4.56 14.02 -15.72
CA ALA A 148 5.02 14.55 -17.00
C ALA A 148 6.26 15.45 -16.87
N ALA A 149 6.46 16.06 -15.69
CA ALA A 149 7.60 16.89 -15.34
C ALA A 149 8.27 16.38 -14.06
N GLU A 150 9.54 16.74 -13.85
CA GLU A 150 10.21 16.45 -12.58
C GLU A 150 9.50 17.16 -11.42
N VAL A 151 9.30 16.42 -10.33
CA VAL A 151 8.66 16.90 -9.11
C VAL A 151 9.70 16.88 -8.01
N MET A 152 9.84 18.00 -7.32
CA MET A 152 10.80 18.14 -6.24
C MET A 152 10.23 17.56 -4.96
N VAL A 153 10.93 16.59 -4.37
CA VAL A 153 10.58 15.98 -3.08
C VAL A 153 11.71 16.27 -2.09
N PRO A 154 11.69 17.44 -1.43
CA PRO A 154 12.80 17.87 -0.57
C PRO A 154 12.89 17.06 0.73
N ASP A 155 11.79 16.50 1.20
CA ASP A 155 11.73 15.67 2.40
C ASP A 155 10.90 14.42 2.15
N ILE A 156 11.54 13.29 1.88
CA ILE A 156 10.90 11.99 1.67
C ILE A 156 10.29 11.42 2.96
N TRP A 157 10.62 11.98 4.13
CA TRP A 157 10.07 11.56 5.42
C TRP A 157 8.74 12.27 5.71
N GLY A 158 8.49 13.43 5.09
CA GLY A 158 7.24 14.16 5.22
C GLY A 158 6.07 13.47 4.53
N ALA A 159 4.85 13.72 5.03
CA ALA A 159 3.63 13.38 4.33
C ALA A 159 3.32 14.42 3.24
N TYR A 160 2.65 13.97 2.18
CA TYR A 160 2.26 14.79 1.04
C TYR A 160 0.79 14.59 0.70
N TRP A 161 0.18 15.64 0.14
CA TRP A 161 -1.01 15.58 -0.66
C TRP A 161 -0.65 15.22 -2.10
N LEU A 162 -1.18 14.10 -2.56
CA LEU A 162 -1.11 13.61 -3.92
C LEU A 162 -2.44 13.91 -4.62
N GLU A 163 -2.40 14.65 -5.73
CA GLU A 163 -3.57 14.91 -6.57
C GLU A 163 -3.30 14.46 -8.01
N GLY A 164 -4.26 13.78 -8.61
CA GLY A 164 -4.14 13.33 -9.99
C GLY A 164 -5.22 12.35 -10.42
N VAL A 165 -5.08 11.85 -11.65
CA VAL A 165 -6.02 10.88 -12.22
C VAL A 165 -5.58 9.48 -11.81
N ILE A 166 -6.36 8.84 -10.93
CA ILE A 166 -6.12 7.45 -10.52
C ILE A 166 -6.58 6.50 -11.62
N GLN A 167 -5.89 5.37 -11.76
CA GLN A 167 -6.14 4.35 -12.76
C GLN A 167 -6.00 2.97 -12.12
N ILE A 168 -6.88 2.05 -12.48
CA ILE A 168 -6.73 0.63 -12.13
C ILE A 168 -5.75 0.03 -13.11
N ALA A 169 -4.48 0.12 -12.78
CA ALA A 169 -3.38 -0.35 -13.60
C ALA A 169 -2.30 -0.94 -12.70
N ARG A 170 -2.14 -2.26 -12.81
CA ARG A 170 -1.11 -2.99 -12.09
C ARG A 170 0.29 -2.58 -12.54
N ARG A 171 1.19 -2.42 -11.58
CA ARG A 171 2.61 -2.18 -11.79
C ARG A 171 3.40 -3.06 -10.84
N ASP A 172 4.32 -3.82 -11.42
CA ASP A 172 5.27 -4.63 -10.67
C ASP A 172 6.56 -3.83 -10.54
N THR A 173 7.12 -3.75 -9.32
CA THR A 173 8.33 -2.96 -9.05
C THR A 173 9.24 -3.68 -8.07
N ASP A 174 10.53 -3.33 -8.07
CA ASP A 174 11.50 -3.95 -7.17
C ASP A 174 11.21 -3.68 -5.68
N LEU A 175 10.49 -2.59 -5.36
CA LEU A 175 10.16 -2.20 -3.98
C LEU A 175 8.79 -2.69 -3.51
N GLY A 176 7.97 -3.24 -4.40
CA GLY A 176 6.61 -3.69 -4.12
C GLY A 176 5.66 -3.42 -5.26
N ASP A 177 4.70 -4.31 -5.46
CA ASP A 177 3.72 -4.19 -6.54
C ASP A 177 2.59 -3.24 -6.13
N ALA A 178 2.00 -2.57 -7.11
CA ALA A 178 0.86 -1.67 -6.93
C ALA A 178 -0.31 -2.11 -7.83
N ALA A 179 -1.53 -2.10 -7.29
CA ALA A 179 -2.75 -2.36 -8.04
C ALA A 179 -3.28 -1.09 -8.74
N TYR A 180 -2.92 0.08 -8.21
CA TYR A 180 -3.32 1.38 -8.74
C TYR A 180 -2.12 2.13 -9.32
N SER A 181 -2.36 2.92 -10.36
CA SER A 181 -1.42 3.90 -10.88
C SER A 181 -2.06 5.29 -10.86
N MET A 182 -1.26 6.36 -10.83
CA MET A 182 -1.75 7.72 -10.91
C MET A 182 -0.92 8.57 -11.86
N LYS A 183 -1.60 9.35 -12.69
CA LYS A 183 -0.99 10.47 -13.43
C LYS A 183 -1.05 11.71 -12.57
N LEU A 184 0.11 12.14 -12.09
CA LEU A 184 0.22 13.27 -11.18
C LEU A 184 -0.23 14.58 -11.82
N SER A 185 -1.10 15.30 -11.12
CA SER A 185 -1.47 16.68 -11.45
C SER A 185 -0.85 17.68 -10.48
N ARG A 186 -0.84 17.36 -9.18
CA ARG A 186 -0.24 18.21 -8.14
C ARG A 186 0.30 17.37 -6.99
N LEU A 187 1.44 17.77 -6.48
CA LEU A 187 2.03 17.26 -5.24
C LEU A 187 2.29 18.44 -4.31
N ALA A 188 1.89 18.34 -3.05
CA ALA A 188 2.15 19.37 -2.05
C ALA A 188 2.48 18.74 -0.70
N PRO A 189 3.35 19.33 0.13
CA PRO A 189 3.53 18.89 1.52
C PRO A 189 2.19 18.89 2.27
N TYR A 190 2.06 17.96 3.22
CA TYR A 190 0.94 17.92 4.16
C TYR A 190 1.19 18.93 5.29
N GLU A 191 0.30 19.91 5.47
CA GLU A 191 0.31 20.91 6.55
C GLU A 191 -0.86 20.71 7.52
#